data_AF-A0A447RI23-F1
#
_entry.id   AF-A0A447RI23-F1
#
_cell.length_a   1.000
_cell.length_b   1.000
_cell.length_c   1.000
_cell.angle_alpha   90.00
_cell.angle_beta   90.00
_cell.angle_gamma   90.00
#
_symmetry.space_group_name_H-M   'P 1'
#
loop_
_entity.id
_entity.type
_entity.pdbx_description
1 polymer ?
#
loop_
_entity_poly.entity_id
_entity_poly.type
_entity_poly.pdbx_seq_one_letter_code
_entity_poly.pdbx_strand_id
1 'polypeptide(L)' 'MNRMSIVILWALALLVLQPALAAEPRQQPTAREQARTVTIFHQPVVMLQATFGQTTPEERVLRTRSALRAFTEE' A
#
# COMPACT_ATOMS: atom_id res chain seq x y z
N MET A 1 25.46 38.26 -3.18
CA MET A 1 24.89 37.14 -2.39
C MET A 1 25.99 36.58 -1.50
N ASN A 2 25.78 36.54 -0.18
CA ASN A 2 26.84 36.16 0.75
C ASN A 2 27.16 34.66 0.60
N ARG A 3 28.42 34.25 0.74
CA ARG A 3 28.84 32.84 0.56
C ARG A 3 28.04 31.87 1.46
N MET A 4 27.73 32.32 2.67
CA MET A 4 26.85 31.63 3.62
C MET A 4 25.45 31.39 3.07
N SER A 5 24.84 32.39 2.44
CA SER A 5 23.50 32.27 1.86
C SER A 5 23.45 31.22 0.75
N ILE A 6 24.52 31.07 -0.02
CA ILE A 6 24.63 30.06 -1.09
C ILE A 6 24.63 28.65 -0.49
N VAL A 7 25.42 28.42 0.57
CA VAL A 7 25.50 27.11 1.24
C VAL A 7 24.14 26.72 1.84
N ILE A 8 23.46 27.66 2.48
CA ILE A 8 22.13 27.43 3.06
C ILE A 8 21.12 27.06 1.96
N LEU A 9 21.17 27.74 0.82
CA LEU A 9 20.25 27.50 -0.29
C LEU A 9 20.48 26.12 -0.93
N TRP A 10 21.73 25.69 -1.05
CA TRP A 10 22.07 24.32 -1.50
C TRP A 10 21.63 23.25 -0.51
N ALA A 11 21.80 23.47 0.80
CA ALA A 11 21.35 22.55 1.83
C ALA A 11 19.82 22.39 1.81
N LEU A 12 19.09 23.50 1.61
CA LEU A 12 17.63 23.49 1.50
C LEU A 12 17.18 22.76 0.22
N ALA A 13 17.85 22.99 -0.92
CA ALA A 13 17.54 22.31 -2.18
C ALA A 13 17.72 20.79 -2.08
N LEU A 14 18.77 20.32 -1.40
CA LEU A 14 19.01 18.89 -1.17
C LEU A 14 17.94 18.24 -0.29
N LEU A 15 17.34 18.98 0.65
CA LEU A 15 16.26 18.48 1.50
C LEU A 15 14.96 18.21 0.72
N VAL A 16 14.72 18.97 -0.36
CA VAL A 16 13.51 18.88 -1.19
C VAL A 16 13.62 17.79 -2.25
N LEU A 17 14.82 17.21 -2.47
CA LEU A 17 15.04 16.03 -3.31
C LEU A 17 14.53 14.75 -2.62
N GLN A 18 13.26 14.71 -2.21
CA GLN A 18 12.62 13.45 -1.91
C GLN A 18 12.11 12.82 -3.21
N PRO A 19 12.38 11.53 -3.48
CA PRO A 19 11.82 10.87 -4.63
C PRO A 19 10.30 10.88 -4.48
N ALA A 20 9.62 11.50 -5.43
CA ALA A 20 8.18 11.36 -5.58
C ALA A 20 7.90 9.86 -5.78
N LEU A 21 7.46 9.17 -4.73
CA LEU A 21 7.05 7.78 -4.79
C LEU A 21 5.70 7.73 -5.51
N ALA A 22 5.73 7.92 -6.84
CA ALA A 22 4.58 7.68 -7.68
C ALA A 22 4.22 6.19 -7.64
N ALA A 23 2.93 5.90 -7.54
CA ALA A 23 2.36 4.55 -7.55
C ALA A 23 2.39 3.89 -8.94
N GLU A 24 3.36 4.24 -9.78
CA GLU A 24 3.55 3.64 -11.08
C GLU A 24 4.34 2.32 -10.97
N PRO A 25 4.05 1.31 -11.80
CA PRO A 25 4.78 0.04 -11.79
C PRO A 25 6.26 0.26 -12.09
N ARG A 26 7.12 0.02 -11.10
CA ARG A 26 8.57 0.10 -11.30
C ARG A 26 9.04 -1.04 -12.19
N GLN A 27 10.03 -0.76 -13.05
CA GLN A 27 10.68 -1.78 -13.87
C GLN A 27 11.37 -2.87 -13.03
N GLN A 28 11.77 -2.56 -11.79
CA GLN A 28 12.30 -3.51 -10.81
C GLN A 28 11.50 -3.40 -9.51
N PRO A 29 10.41 -4.17 -9.36
CA PRO A 29 9.63 -4.19 -8.12
C PRO A 29 10.42 -4.90 -7.02
N THR A 30 10.42 -4.31 -5.83
CA THR A 30 10.98 -4.90 -4.62
C THR A 30 10.21 -6.18 -4.23
N ALA A 31 10.82 -7.09 -3.44
CA ALA A 31 10.16 -8.32 -3.00
C ALA A 31 8.80 -8.07 -2.29
N ARG A 32 8.69 -6.95 -1.56
CA ARG A 32 7.44 -6.51 -0.91
C ARG A 32 6.36 -6.08 -1.91
N GLU A 33 6.75 -5.42 -3.01
CA GLU A 33 5.84 -5.00 -4.08
C GLU A 33 5.40 -6.19 -4.94
N GLN A 34 6.30 -7.15 -5.19
CA GLN A 34 5.97 -8.41 -5.87
C GLN A 34 4.94 -9.22 -5.09
N ALA A 35 5.08 -9.33 -3.76
CA ALA A 35 4.09 -10.02 -2.91
C ALA A 35 2.69 -9.36 -2.89
N ARG A 36 2.57 -8.11 -3.36
CA ARG A 36 1.31 -7.36 -3.46
C ARG A 36 0.77 -7.27 -4.89
N THR A 37 1.50 -7.83 -5.85
CA THR A 37 1.14 -7.76 -7.27
C THR A 37 0.68 -9.14 -7.73
N VAL A 38 -0.55 -9.24 -8.22
CA VAL A 38 -1.05 -10.46 -8.86
C VAL A 38 -1.01 -10.28 -10.36
N THR A 39 -0.41 -11.23 -11.08
CA THR A 39 -0.33 -11.20 -12.54
C THR A 39 -1.57 -11.87 -13.12
N ILE A 40 -2.38 -11.11 -13.87
CA ILE A 40 -3.58 -11.62 -14.55
C ILE A 40 -3.37 -11.40 -16.04
N PHE A 41 -3.42 -12.47 -16.86
CA PHE A 41 -3.21 -12.42 -18.31
C PHE A 41 -1.97 -11.59 -18.74
N HIS A 42 -0.84 -11.78 -18.04
CA HIS A 42 0.43 -11.09 -18.30
C HIS A 42 0.46 -9.58 -17.99
N GLN A 43 -0.59 -9.05 -17.34
CA GLN A 43 -0.61 -7.69 -16.84
C GLN A 43 -0.43 -7.69 -15.31
N PRO A 44 0.52 -6.89 -14.77
CA PRO A 44 0.67 -6.76 -13.33
C PRO A 44 -0.48 -5.92 -12.78
N VAL A 45 -1.41 -6.56 -12.08
CA VAL A 45 -2.47 -5.88 -11.33
C VAL A 45 -1.99 -5.73 -9.90
N VAL A 46 -1.70 -4.49 -9.51
CA VAL A 46 -1.37 -4.17 -8.12
C VAL A 46 -2.63 -4.38 -7.31
N MET A 47 -2.67 -5.45 -6.51
CA MET A 47 -3.72 -5.57 -5.52
C MET A 47 -3.39 -4.54 -4.46
N LEU A 48 -4.10 -3.41 -4.48
CA LEU A 48 -4.26 -2.59 -3.30
C LEU A 48 -4.91 -3.51 -2.27
N GLN A 49 -4.06 -4.19 -1.50
CA GLN A 49 -4.45 -5.10 -0.46
C GLN A 49 -5.49 -4.34 0.38
N ALA A 50 -6.77 -4.63 0.17
CA ALA A 50 -7.69 -4.64 1.29
C ALA A 50 -6.98 -5.57 2.24
N THR A 51 -6.38 -5.01 3.29
CA THR A 51 -5.61 -5.71 4.31
C THR A 51 -6.20 -7.09 4.45
N PHE A 52 -5.43 -8.17 4.17
CA PHE A 52 -5.93 -9.53 4.35
C PHE A 52 -6.71 -9.51 5.66
N GLY A 53 -8.03 -9.68 5.57
CA GLY A 53 -8.88 -9.50 6.72
C GLY A 53 -8.30 -10.37 7.81
N GLN A 54 -8.21 -9.87 9.04
CA GLN A 54 -7.60 -10.63 10.16
C GLN A 54 -8.24 -12.01 10.35
N THR A 55 -9.41 -12.21 9.75
CA THR A 55 -10.18 -13.44 9.76
C THR A 55 -10.03 -14.19 8.44
N THR A 56 -9.86 -15.49 8.55
CA THR A 56 -9.97 -16.44 7.43
C THR A 56 -11.36 -16.37 6.77
N PRO A 57 -11.50 -16.76 5.48
CA PRO A 57 -12.81 -16.86 4.84
C PRO A 57 -13.84 -17.64 5.65
N GLU A 58 -13.41 -18.74 6.28
CA GLU A 58 -14.21 -19.61 7.12
C GLU A 58 -14.72 -18.89 8.37
N GLU A 59 -13.85 -18.17 9.08
CA GLU A 59 -14.24 -17.35 10.24
C GLU A 59 -15.21 -16.23 9.86
N ARG A 60 -15.09 -15.65 8.67
CA ARG A 60 -16.03 -14.62 8.19
C ARG A 60 -17.42 -15.21 8.00
N VAL A 61 -17.50 -16.39 7.38
CA VAL A 61 -18.77 -17.10 7.20
C VAL A 61 -19.40 -17.45 8.55
N LEU A 62 -18.61 -18.00 9.48
CA LEU A 62 -19.09 -18.34 10.82
C LEU A 62 -19.61 -17.11 11.57
N ARG A 63 -18.88 -15.99 11.54
CA ARG A 63 -19.30 -14.73 12.17
C ARG A 63 -20.58 -14.18 11.56
N THR A 64 -20.69 -14.17 10.24
CA THR A 64 -21.92 -13.71 9.57
C THR A 64 -23.10 -14.61 9.91
N ARG A 65 -22.90 -15.93 9.93
CA ARG A 65 -23.94 -16.89 10.32
C ARG A 65 -24.39 -16.69 11.76
N SER A 66 -23.47 -16.50 12.70
CA SER A 66 -23.82 -16.25 14.11
C SER A 66 -24.55 -14.91 14.28
N ALA A 67 -24.12 -13.86 13.58
CA ALA A 67 -24.78 -12.56 13.61
C ALA A 67 -26.21 -12.63 13.07
N LEU A 68 -26.42 -13.30 11.92
CA LEU A 68 -27.75 -13.49 11.34
C LEU A 68 -28.68 -14.25 12.28
N ARG A 69 -28.17 -15.32 12.93
CA ARG A 69 -28.95 -16.10 13.89
C ARG A 69 -29.35 -15.29 15.13
N ALA A 70 -28.46 -14.43 15.63
CA ALA A 70 -28.79 -13.53 16.74
C ALA A 70 -29.94 -12.55 16.39
N PHE A 71 -30.10 -12.16 15.13
CA PHE A 71 -31.24 -11.35 14.68
C PHE A 71 -32.54 -12.15 14.48
N THR A 72 -32.48 -13.48 14.47
CA THR A 72 -33.67 -14.34 14.24
C THR A 72 -34.22 -14.95 15.54
N GLU A 73 -33.48 -14.85 16.64
CA GLU A 73 -33.88 -15.36 17.96
C GLU A 73 -34.51 -14.27 18.86
N GLU A 74 -34.88 -13.11 18.30
CA GLU A 74 -35.89 -12.18 18.84
C GLU A 74 -37.25 -12.36 18.16
#